data_AF-A0A7S4GGH0-F1
#
_entry.id   AF-A0A7S4GGH0-F1
#
_cell.length_a   1.000
_cell.length_b   1.000
_cell.length_c   1.000
_cell.angle_alpha   90.00
_cell.angle_beta   90.00
_cell.angle_gamma   90.00
#
_symmetry.space_group_name_H-M   'P 1'
#
loop_
_entity.id
_entity.type
_entity.pdbx_description
1 polymer ?
#
loop_
_entity_poly.entity_id
_entity_poly.type
_entity_poly.pdbx_seq_one_letter_code
_entity_poly.pdbx_strand_id
1 'polypeptide(L)'
;DDQSHHSQNVFADSDADPTLSRAHMTLLELFSQADAFEKLLCKLSSEQPKPTTRAVRLILRIFDKVSDFFERRRFKRVVDKMEEAVFPYLEGLTDDEMKNEEKGAISEIITIMVRFLKSTKGASSQQIDEGAEKFQLQIALKCLRNKKSFEKQLAGLHDILDYIHRMQRKEEYE
;
A
#
# COMPACT_ATOMS: atom_id res chain seq x y z
N ASP A 1 -27.96 -11.61 33.16
CA ASP A 1 -26.79 -12.41 33.58
C ASP A 1 -26.90 -13.75 32.87
N ASP A 2 -26.03 -14.21 31.98
CA ASP A 2 -24.71 -13.73 31.57
C ASP A 2 -24.45 -14.42 30.22
N GLN A 3 -24.27 -13.66 29.13
CA GLN A 3 -23.91 -14.23 27.81
C GLN A 3 -22.37 -14.22 27.72
N SER A 4 -21.75 -15.37 28.00
CA SER A 4 -20.30 -15.52 27.86
C SER A 4 -19.91 -15.61 26.38
N HIS A 5 -19.30 -14.55 25.89
CA HIS A 5 -18.61 -14.49 24.61
C HIS A 5 -17.52 -15.57 24.52
N HIS A 6 -17.72 -16.57 23.67
CA HIS A 6 -16.66 -17.45 23.21
C HIS A 6 -15.88 -16.70 22.10
N SER A 7 -14.96 -15.83 22.52
CA SER A 7 -13.92 -15.31 21.63
C SER A 7 -12.90 -16.41 21.41
N GLN A 8 -13.05 -17.18 20.32
CA GLN A 8 -12.02 -18.10 19.87
C GLN A 8 -10.79 -17.30 19.45
N ASN A 9 -9.77 -17.35 20.31
CA ASN A 9 -8.41 -16.93 20.00
C ASN A 9 -7.88 -17.76 18.83
N VAL A 10 -7.79 -17.15 17.66
CA VAL A 10 -7.09 -17.69 16.49
C VAL A 10 -5.58 -17.46 16.69
N PHE A 11 -5.00 -18.16 17.67
CA PHE A 11 -3.55 -18.26 17.87
C PHE A 11 -3.10 -19.72 18.03
N ALA A 12 -3.97 -20.68 17.72
CA ALA A 12 -3.71 -22.10 17.93
C ALA A 12 -3.03 -22.81 16.76
N ASP A 13 -2.43 -22.10 15.80
CA ASP A 13 -1.62 -22.74 14.76
C ASP A 13 -0.51 -21.83 14.24
N SER A 14 0.67 -21.92 14.85
CA SER A 14 1.96 -21.77 14.20
C SER A 14 3.06 -22.11 15.21
N ASP A 15 3.88 -23.11 14.87
CA ASP A 15 5.18 -23.43 15.48
C ASP A 15 6.19 -22.26 15.33
N ALA A 16 5.83 -21.07 15.82
CA ALA A 16 6.70 -19.92 15.84
C ALA A 16 7.55 -19.96 17.11
N ASP A 17 8.86 -20.18 16.95
CA ASP A 17 9.83 -20.17 18.04
C ASP A 17 9.67 -18.86 18.88
N PRO A 18 9.31 -18.95 20.16
CA PRO A 18 9.07 -17.78 21.01
C PRO A 18 10.33 -16.92 21.20
N THR A 19 11.53 -17.47 21.00
CA THR A 19 12.77 -16.67 21.00
C THR A 19 12.89 -15.80 19.75
N LEU A 20 12.42 -16.27 18.59
CA LEU A 20 12.37 -15.50 17.36
C LEU A 20 11.37 -14.34 17.48
N SER A 21 10.22 -14.57 18.09
CA SER A 21 9.21 -13.53 18.37
C SER A 21 9.78 -12.41 19.28
N ARG A 22 10.50 -12.79 20.35
CA ARG A 22 11.13 -11.82 21.27
C ARG A 22 12.26 -11.03 20.63
N ALA A 23 13.08 -11.66 19.79
CA ALA A 23 14.13 -10.98 19.04
C ALA A 23 13.54 -9.95 18.05
N HIS A 24 12.46 -10.30 17.34
CA HIS A 24 11.77 -9.36 16.45
C HIS A 24 11.20 -8.15 17.19
N MET A 25 10.54 -8.36 18.33
CA MET A 25 10.03 -7.25 19.14
C MET A 25 11.15 -6.33 19.64
N THR A 26 12.28 -6.89 20.08
CA THR A 26 13.44 -6.10 20.51
C THR A 26 14.02 -5.27 19.36
N LEU A 27 14.11 -5.85 18.16
CA LEU A 27 14.56 -5.12 16.96
C LEU A 27 13.60 -3.99 16.58
N LEU A 28 12.28 -4.22 16.67
CA LEU A 28 11.26 -3.19 16.42
C LEU A 28 11.32 -2.05 17.44
N GLU A 29 11.53 -2.37 18.71
CA GLU A 29 11.72 -1.38 19.76
C GLU A 29 12.97 -0.52 19.52
N LEU A 30 14.11 -1.14 19.20
CA LEU A 30 15.34 -0.42 18.86
C LEU A 30 15.18 0.44 17.60
N PHE A 31 14.47 -0.06 16.60
CA PHE A 31 14.17 0.68 15.37
C PHE A 31 13.27 1.90 15.65
N SER A 32 12.26 1.72 16.50
CA SER A 32 11.37 2.78 16.97
C SER A 32 12.11 3.83 17.81
N GLN A 33 12.96 3.40 18.75
CA GLN A 33 13.77 4.29 19.60
C GLN A 33 14.79 5.11 18.78
N ALA A 34 15.19 4.63 17.60
CA ALA A 34 16.09 5.35 16.70
C ALA A 34 15.38 6.35 15.77
N ASP A 35 14.09 6.63 15.99
CA ASP A 35 13.20 7.44 15.14
C ASP A 35 13.19 6.95 13.67
N ALA A 36 13.40 5.66 13.45
CA ALA A 36 13.63 5.16 12.10
C ALA A 36 12.35 5.15 11.26
N PHE A 37 11.17 4.90 11.85
CA PHE A 37 9.90 5.01 11.14
C PHE A 37 9.62 6.44 10.66
N GLU A 38 9.86 7.41 11.52
CA GLU A 38 9.73 8.83 11.24
C GLU A 38 10.70 9.26 10.13
N LYS A 39 11.95 8.77 10.16
CA LYS A 39 12.92 8.98 9.07
C LYS A 39 12.46 8.38 7.74
N LEU A 40 11.85 7.18 7.74
CA LEU A 40 11.29 6.57 6.53
C LEU A 40 10.12 7.39 5.98
N LEU A 41 9.23 7.89 6.86
CA LEU A 41 8.14 8.78 6.47
C LEU A 41 8.67 10.10 5.88
N CYS A 42 9.64 10.73 6.53
CA CYS A 42 10.31 11.92 5.98
C CYS A 42 10.92 11.64 4.60
N LYS A 43 11.46 10.43 4.39
CA LYS A 43 12.03 10.05 3.09
C LYS A 43 10.96 9.89 2.00
N LEU A 44 9.75 9.44 2.33
CA LEU A 44 8.62 9.38 1.38
C LEU A 44 8.20 10.77 0.92
N SER A 45 8.16 11.74 1.82
CA SER A 45 7.77 13.13 1.53
C SER A 45 8.92 14.01 1.01
N SER A 46 10.13 13.48 0.88
CA SER A 46 11.31 14.24 0.49
C SER A 46 11.29 14.60 -0.99
N GLU A 47 11.28 15.90 -1.32
CA GLU A 47 11.39 16.37 -2.70
C GLU A 47 12.81 16.23 -3.27
N GLN A 48 13.85 16.35 -2.42
CA GLN A 48 15.25 16.26 -2.87
C GLN A 48 16.16 15.47 -1.89
N PRO A 49 16.75 14.34 -2.33
CA PRO A 49 16.43 13.63 -3.56
C PRO A 49 15.05 12.96 -3.44
N LYS A 50 14.20 13.17 -4.46
CA LYS A 50 12.91 12.47 -4.65
C LYS A 50 13.13 10.96 -4.48
N PRO A 51 12.31 10.25 -3.69
CA PRO A 51 12.47 8.81 -3.54
C PRO A 51 12.26 8.12 -4.88
N THR A 52 12.99 7.02 -5.14
CA THR A 52 12.69 6.16 -6.28
C THR A 52 11.49 5.28 -5.96
N THR A 53 10.78 4.77 -6.97
CA THR A 53 9.62 3.90 -6.76
C THR A 53 10.02 2.62 -6.02
N ARG A 54 11.24 2.11 -6.28
CA ARG A 54 11.82 1.02 -5.51
C ARG A 54 11.93 1.36 -4.02
N ALA A 55 12.39 2.56 -3.68
CA ALA A 55 12.48 3.02 -2.29
C ALA A 55 11.09 3.14 -1.66
N VAL A 56 10.13 3.77 -2.36
CA VAL A 56 8.73 3.88 -1.90
C VAL A 56 8.16 2.49 -1.60
N ARG A 57 8.29 1.54 -2.53
CA ARG A 57 7.83 0.16 -2.36
C ARG A 57 8.49 -0.53 -1.16
N LEU A 58 9.80 -0.39 -0.99
CA LEU A 58 10.51 -0.99 0.14
C LEU A 58 10.03 -0.43 1.48
N ILE A 59 9.82 0.89 1.55
CA ILE A 59 9.30 1.55 2.75
C ILE A 59 7.90 0.99 3.06
N LEU A 60 7.00 0.97 2.08
CA LEU A 60 5.64 0.45 2.28
C LEU A 60 5.66 -1.02 2.73
N ARG A 61 6.51 -1.87 2.15
CA ARG A 61 6.67 -3.27 2.59
C ARG A 61 7.17 -3.40 4.03
N ILE A 62 8.05 -2.50 4.49
CA ILE A 62 8.48 -2.49 5.89
C ILE A 62 7.27 -2.24 6.77
N PHE A 63 6.48 -1.20 6.49
CA PHE A 63 5.30 -0.88 7.26
C PHE A 63 4.21 -1.96 7.19
N ASP A 64 4.07 -2.65 6.06
CA ASP A 64 3.14 -3.77 5.90
C ASP A 64 3.51 -4.96 6.78
N LYS A 65 4.81 -5.20 6.98
CA LYS A 65 5.29 -6.26 7.89
C LYS A 65 5.15 -5.92 9.36
N VAL A 66 5.09 -4.63 9.69
CA VAL A 66 5.12 -4.18 11.08
C VAL A 66 3.82 -3.53 11.54
N SER A 67 2.82 -3.43 10.66
CA SER A 67 1.53 -2.76 10.91
C SER A 67 0.82 -3.32 12.15
N ASP A 68 0.91 -4.63 12.35
CA ASP A 68 0.22 -5.34 13.43
C ASP A 68 0.79 -4.98 14.82
N PHE A 69 2.01 -4.43 14.87
CA PHE A 69 2.65 -3.96 16.10
C PHE A 69 2.33 -2.50 16.43
N PHE A 70 1.66 -1.77 15.54
CA PHE A 70 1.23 -0.41 15.82
C PHE A 70 -0.11 -0.39 16.55
N GLU A 71 -0.23 0.48 17.54
CA GLU A 71 -1.54 0.89 18.03
C GLU A 71 -2.37 1.48 16.87
N ARG A 72 -3.63 1.07 16.73
CA ARG A 72 -4.53 1.50 15.62
C ARG A 72 -4.53 3.01 15.38
N ARG A 73 -4.56 3.83 16.45
CA ARG A 73 -4.53 5.30 16.33
C ARG A 73 -3.20 5.82 15.80
N ARG A 74 -2.08 5.20 16.19
CA ARG A 74 -0.75 5.54 15.68
C ARG A 74 -0.61 5.11 14.23
N PHE A 75 -1.06 3.90 13.89
CA PHE A 75 -1.03 3.40 12.53
C PHE A 75 -1.85 4.28 11.58
N LYS A 76 -3.05 4.73 11.99
CA LYS A 76 -3.85 5.68 11.20
C LYS A 76 -3.06 6.94 10.82
N ARG A 77 -2.38 7.59 11.77
CA ARG A 77 -1.56 8.78 11.48
C ARG A 77 -0.40 8.50 10.53
N VAL A 78 0.18 7.30 10.60
CA VAL A 78 1.23 6.86 9.67
C VAL A 78 0.65 6.69 8.27
N VAL A 79 -0.51 6.03 8.14
CA VAL A 79 -1.19 5.82 6.87
C VAL A 79 -1.63 7.14 6.23
N ASP A 80 -2.18 8.08 7.00
CA ASP A 80 -2.58 9.40 6.48
C ASP A 80 -1.36 10.12 5.86
N LYS A 81 -0.20 10.10 6.53
CA LYS A 81 1.06 10.67 5.99
C LYS A 81 1.57 9.92 4.75
N MET A 82 1.39 8.61 4.69
CA MET A 82 1.76 7.84 3.50
C MET A 82 0.85 8.16 2.32
N GLU A 83 -0.45 8.33 2.54
CA GLU A 83 -1.41 8.72 1.50
C GLU A 83 -1.01 10.07 0.89
N GLU A 84 -0.73 11.05 1.74
CA GLU A 84 -0.27 12.39 1.35
C GLU A 84 1.07 12.39 0.60
N ALA A 85 1.93 11.38 0.79
CA ALA A 85 3.22 11.29 0.11
C ALA A 85 3.18 10.43 -1.17
N VAL A 86 2.51 9.28 -1.10
CA VAL A 86 2.60 8.22 -2.13
C VAL A 86 1.71 8.51 -3.32
N PHE A 87 0.47 8.97 -3.12
CA PHE A 87 -0.42 9.24 -4.25
C PHE A 87 0.08 10.42 -5.10
N PRO A 88 0.47 11.57 -4.52
CA PRO A 88 1.08 12.64 -5.31
C PRO A 88 2.38 12.22 -5.99
N TYR A 89 3.19 11.37 -5.33
CA TYR A 89 4.39 10.81 -5.94
C TYR A 89 4.10 10.05 -7.23
N LEU A 90 3.12 9.13 -7.20
CA LEU A 90 2.73 8.32 -8.36
C LEU A 90 2.11 9.18 -9.47
N GLU A 91 1.26 10.14 -9.11
CA GLU A 91 0.69 11.12 -10.04
C GLU A 91 1.76 12.00 -10.68
N GLY A 92 2.84 12.28 -9.96
CA GLY A 92 3.98 13.10 -10.41
C GLY A 92 5.05 12.36 -11.19
N LEU A 93 4.92 11.05 -11.45
CA LEU A 93 5.92 10.30 -12.25
C LEU A 93 5.97 10.80 -13.71
N THR A 94 7.15 11.12 -14.20
CA THR A 94 7.37 11.48 -15.61
C THR A 94 7.39 10.24 -16.52
N ASP A 95 7.28 10.43 -17.84
CA ASP A 95 7.38 9.32 -18.80
C ASP A 95 8.72 8.57 -18.70
N ASP A 96 9.81 9.28 -18.43
CA ASP A 96 11.14 8.68 -18.24
C ASP A 96 11.23 7.87 -16.95
N GLU A 97 10.70 8.40 -15.84
CA GLU A 97 10.64 7.67 -14.58
C GLU A 97 9.78 6.41 -14.74
N MET A 98 8.56 6.53 -15.28
CA MET A 98 7.65 5.40 -15.52
C MET A 98 8.26 4.32 -16.40
N LYS A 99 9.01 4.70 -17.44
CA LYS A 99 9.69 3.76 -18.35
C LYS A 99 10.66 2.85 -17.59
N ASN A 100 11.41 3.41 -16.65
CA ASN A 100 12.42 2.69 -15.89
C ASN A 100 11.86 1.87 -14.74
N GLU A 101 10.54 1.95 -14.49
CA GLU A 101 9.91 1.19 -13.43
C GLU A 101 9.81 -0.29 -13.75
N GLU A 102 9.97 -1.11 -12.71
CA GLU A 102 9.71 -2.54 -12.79
C GLU A 102 8.22 -2.80 -13.11
N LYS A 103 7.95 -3.85 -13.90
CA LYS A 103 6.58 -4.26 -14.21
C LYS A 103 5.82 -4.58 -12.92
N GLY A 104 4.64 -4.01 -12.76
CA GLY A 104 3.79 -4.23 -11.59
C GLY A 104 4.18 -3.46 -10.32
N ALA A 105 5.31 -2.76 -10.27
CA ALA A 105 5.73 -2.03 -9.07
C ALA A 105 4.71 -0.97 -8.61
N ILE A 106 4.12 -0.23 -9.55
CA ILE A 106 3.11 0.78 -9.24
C ILE A 106 1.81 0.12 -8.73
N SER A 107 1.37 -0.97 -9.38
CA SER A 107 0.19 -1.73 -8.96
C SER A 107 0.36 -2.31 -7.54
N GLU A 108 1.57 -2.77 -7.21
CA GLU A 108 1.90 -3.26 -5.88
C GLU A 108 1.82 -2.14 -4.83
N ILE A 109 2.39 -0.96 -5.13
CA ILE A 109 2.32 0.22 -4.25
C ILE A 109 0.86 0.59 -3.98
N ILE A 110 0.03 0.66 -5.02
CA ILE A 110 -1.40 0.96 -4.89
C ILE A 110 -2.07 -0.10 -4.01
N THR A 111 -1.80 -1.38 -4.25
CA THR A 111 -2.37 -2.50 -3.48
C THR A 111 -2.04 -2.40 -1.98
N ILE A 112 -0.79 -2.11 -1.63
CA ILE A 112 -0.37 -1.94 -0.23
C ILE A 112 -1.08 -0.72 0.39
N MET A 113 -1.13 0.41 -0.32
CA MET A 113 -1.83 1.61 0.15
C MET A 113 -3.32 1.35 0.40
N VAL A 114 -4.01 0.62 -0.49
CA VAL A 114 -5.42 0.25 -0.29
C VAL A 114 -5.61 -0.58 0.98
N ARG A 115 -4.72 -1.55 1.22
CA ARG A 115 -4.76 -2.37 2.43
C ARG A 115 -4.57 -1.52 3.70
N PHE A 116 -3.65 -0.55 3.66
CA PHE A 116 -3.44 0.40 4.75
C PHE A 116 -4.68 1.27 4.98
N LEU A 117 -5.29 1.80 3.92
CA LEU A 117 -6.50 2.61 4.03
C LEU A 117 -7.66 1.80 4.63
N LYS A 118 -7.85 0.55 4.19
CA LYS A 118 -8.91 -0.34 4.71
C LYS A 118 -8.73 -0.69 6.18
N SER A 119 -7.49 -0.74 6.67
CA SER A 119 -7.19 -1.07 8.06
C SER A 119 -7.29 0.13 9.01
N THR A 120 -7.32 1.36 8.50
CA THR A 120 -7.30 2.58 9.33
C THR A 120 -8.48 3.53 9.13
N LYS A 121 -9.12 3.53 7.96
CA LYS A 121 -10.26 4.41 7.66
C LYS A 121 -11.56 3.77 8.16
N GLY A 122 -12.39 4.59 8.80
CA GLY A 122 -13.78 4.26 9.13
C GLY A 122 -14.76 4.46 7.96
N ALA A 123 -14.24 4.76 6.76
CA ALA A 123 -15.03 4.78 5.53
C ALA A 123 -15.49 3.34 5.21
N SER A 124 -16.58 3.19 4.46
CA SER A 124 -16.97 1.85 4.00
C SER A 124 -15.86 1.29 3.10
N SER A 125 -15.57 -0.01 3.21
CA SER A 125 -14.57 -0.67 2.35
C SER A 125 -14.83 -0.35 0.87
N GLN A 126 -16.11 -0.27 0.49
CA GLN A 126 -16.54 0.07 -0.86
C GLN A 126 -16.04 1.44 -1.34
N GLN A 127 -16.13 2.49 -0.52
CA GLN A 127 -15.63 3.83 -0.91
C GLN A 127 -14.12 3.85 -1.13
N ILE A 128 -13.38 3.07 -0.33
CA ILE A 128 -11.93 2.95 -0.49
C ILE A 128 -11.61 2.21 -1.79
N ASP A 129 -12.36 1.13 -2.09
CA ASP A 129 -12.22 0.36 -3.32
C ASP A 129 -12.51 1.19 -4.56
N GLU A 130 -13.61 1.95 -4.58
CA GLU A 130 -13.95 2.85 -5.69
C GLU A 130 -12.90 3.95 -5.91
N GLY A 131 -12.40 4.54 -4.82
CA GLY A 131 -11.33 5.54 -4.89
C GLY A 131 -10.03 4.96 -5.45
N ALA A 132 -9.67 3.76 -5.01
CA ALA A 132 -8.48 3.05 -5.49
C ALA A 132 -8.60 2.62 -6.95
N GLU A 133 -9.77 2.11 -7.36
CA GLU A 133 -10.07 1.74 -8.74
C GLU A 133 -9.95 2.97 -9.66
N LYS A 134 -10.50 4.12 -9.25
CA LYS A 134 -10.38 5.39 -9.99
C LYS A 134 -8.93 5.83 -10.12
N PHE A 135 -8.15 5.75 -9.04
CA PHE A 135 -6.74 6.09 -9.04
C PHE A 135 -5.92 5.17 -9.95
N GLN A 136 -6.16 3.86 -9.86
CA GLN A 136 -5.50 2.88 -10.72
C GLN A 136 -5.82 3.11 -12.19
N LEU A 137 -7.06 3.48 -12.53
CA LEU A 137 -7.44 3.84 -13.90
C LEU A 137 -6.72 5.11 -14.39
N GLN A 138 -6.56 6.13 -13.54
CA GLN A 138 -5.80 7.34 -13.88
C GLN A 138 -4.33 7.00 -14.20
N ILE A 139 -3.71 6.16 -13.39
CA ILE A 139 -2.34 5.68 -13.64
C ILE A 139 -2.28 4.84 -14.93
N ALA A 140 -3.25 3.95 -15.17
CA ALA A 140 -3.31 3.14 -16.38
C ALA A 140 -3.43 4.01 -17.65
N LEU A 141 -4.26 5.05 -17.62
CA LEU A 141 -4.38 6.03 -18.71
C LEU A 141 -3.08 6.81 -18.93
N LYS A 142 -2.34 7.11 -17.86
CA LYS A 142 -1.03 7.75 -17.93
C LYS A 142 0.00 6.82 -18.57
N CYS A 143 0.02 5.54 -18.20
CA CYS A 143 0.83 4.50 -18.84
C CYS A 143 0.51 4.35 -20.33
N LEU A 144 -0.78 4.37 -20.70
CA LEU A 144 -1.23 4.33 -22.10
C LEU A 144 -0.72 5.51 -22.94
N ARG A 145 -0.65 6.70 -22.32
CA ARG A 145 -0.17 7.93 -22.97
C ARG A 145 1.36 8.05 -22.98
N ASN A 146 2.08 7.17 -22.29
CA ASN A 146 3.54 7.21 -22.24
C ASN A 146 4.13 6.91 -23.63
N LYS A 147 4.70 7.94 -24.27
CA LYS A 147 5.26 7.82 -25.63
C LYS A 147 6.62 7.14 -25.67
N LYS A 148 7.25 6.89 -24.52
CA LYS A 148 8.64 6.44 -24.40
C LYS A 148 8.79 4.94 -24.18
N SER A 149 7.69 4.22 -23.91
CA SER A 149 7.71 2.78 -23.66
C SER A 149 6.42 2.08 -24.08
N PHE A 150 6.51 1.24 -25.13
CA PHE A 150 5.41 0.39 -25.58
C PHE A 150 4.98 -0.63 -24.50
N GLU A 151 5.93 -1.13 -23.71
CA GLU A 151 5.64 -2.04 -22.59
C GLU A 151 4.74 -1.38 -21.55
N LYS A 152 4.94 -0.08 -21.28
CA LYS A 152 4.08 0.68 -20.36
C LYS A 152 2.71 0.94 -20.98
N GLN A 153 2.64 1.21 -22.28
CA GLN A 153 1.37 1.34 -22.99
C GLN A 153 0.55 0.04 -22.91
N LEU A 154 1.19 -1.11 -23.15
CA LEU A 154 0.57 -2.43 -23.00
C LEU A 154 0.11 -2.70 -21.56
N ALA A 155 0.93 -2.36 -20.57
CA ALA A 155 0.54 -2.50 -19.16
C ALA A 155 -0.71 -1.66 -18.85
N GLY A 156 -0.76 -0.41 -19.31
CA GLY A 156 -1.92 0.46 -19.16
C GLY A 156 -3.18 -0.09 -19.83
N LEU A 157 -3.06 -0.64 -21.05
CA LEU A 157 -4.18 -1.31 -21.73
C LEU A 157 -4.71 -2.51 -20.94
N HIS A 158 -3.80 -3.32 -20.40
CA HIS A 158 -4.17 -4.49 -19.60
C HIS A 158 -4.92 -4.07 -18.32
N ASP A 159 -4.41 -3.07 -17.60
CA ASP A 159 -5.07 -2.54 -16.40
C ASP A 159 -6.47 -1.97 -16.70
N ILE A 160 -6.65 -1.30 -17.85
CA ILE A 160 -7.95 -0.79 -18.30
C ILE A 160 -8.90 -1.94 -18.65
N LEU A 161 -8.43 -2.95 -19.38
CA LEU A 161 -9.21 -4.13 -19.75
C LEU A 161 -9.68 -4.89 -18.50
N ASP A 162 -8.78 -5.08 -17.54
CA ASP A 162 -9.10 -5.72 -16.27
C ASP A 162 -10.14 -4.93 -15.46
N TYR A 163 -10.09 -3.60 -15.51
CA TYR A 163 -11.12 -2.74 -14.93
C TYR A 163 -12.48 -2.95 -15.60
N ILE A 164 -12.53 -2.95 -16.95
CA ILE A 164 -13.77 -3.19 -17.70
C ILE A 164 -14.37 -4.56 -17.35
N HIS A 165 -13.55 -5.62 -17.33
CA HIS A 165 -14.01 -6.96 -16.96
C HIS A 165 -14.53 -7.03 -15.51
N ARG A 166 -13.94 -6.28 -14.57
CA ARG A 166 -14.47 -6.18 -13.20
C ARG A 166 -15.82 -5.48 -13.16
N MET A 167 -16.00 -4.39 -13.91
CA MET A 167 -17.28 -3.67 -13.95
C MET A 167 -18.39 -4.49 -14.59
N GLN A 168 -18.12 -5.16 -15.71
CA GLN A 168 -19.09 -6.05 -16.36
C GLN A 168 -19.58 -7.15 -15.42
N ARG A 169 -18.65 -7.77 -14.66
CA ARG A 169 -19.04 -8.76 -13.64
C ARG A 169 -19.90 -8.15 -12.54
N LYS A 170 -19.60 -6.93 -12.07
CA LYS A 170 -20.44 -6.27 -11.03
C LYS A 170 -21.88 -6.06 -11.54
N GLU A 171 -22.04 -5.63 -12.79
CA GLU A 171 -23.35 -5.44 -13.42
C GLU A 171 -24.13 -6.75 -13.62
N GLU A 172 -23.46 -7.90 -13.77
CA GLU A 172 -24.12 -9.22 -13.89
C GLU A 172 -24.66 -9.78 -12.57
N TYR A 173 -24.22 -9.25 -11.42
CA TYR A 173 -24.60 -9.73 -10.08
C TYR A 173 -25.48 -8.74 -9.30
N GLU A 174 -25.80 -7.57 -9.87
CA GLU A 174 -26.81 -6.61 -9.38
C GLU A 174 -28.17 -6.83 -10.05
#